data_AF-A0A7W6WXF9-F1
#
_entry.id   AF-A0A7W6WXF9-F1
#
_cell.length_a   1.000
_cell.length_b   1.000
_cell.length_c   1.000
_cell.angle_alpha   90.00
_cell.angle_beta   90.00
_cell.angle_gamma   90.00
#
_symmetry.space_group_name_H-M   'P 1'
#
loop_
_entity.id
_entity.type
_entity.pdbx_description
1 polymer ?
#
loop_
_entity_poly.entity_id
_entity_poly.type
_entity_poly.pdbx_seq_one_letter_code
_entity_poly.pdbx_strand_id
1 'polypeptide(L)' 'MSTLLFALMRENPLPGLAAASLNVFVALCLVALSLLLGITIAMIAWAHTLAARQPSAVRLERRTVA' A
#
# COMPACT_ATOMS: atom_id res chain seq x y z
N MET A 1 -35.01 -27.74 4.96
CA MET A 1 -35.38 -26.80 3.88
C MET A 1 -34.23 -25.84 3.53
N SER A 2 -32.98 -26.31 3.47
CA SER A 2 -31.79 -25.48 3.19
C SER A 2 -31.10 -25.82 1.85
N THR A 3 -31.44 -26.97 1.26
CA THR A 3 -30.85 -27.48 0.02
C THR A 3 -31.33 -26.72 -1.22
N LEU A 4 -32.54 -26.14 -1.19
CA LEU A 4 -33.08 -25.35 -2.30
C LEU A 4 -32.33 -24.02 -2.51
N LEU A 5 -31.95 -23.32 -1.43
CA LEU A 5 -31.14 -22.09 -1.54
C LEU A 5 -29.72 -22.39 -2.02
N PHE A 6 -29.13 -23.50 -1.56
CA PHE A 6 -27.80 -23.93 -1.98
C PHE A 6 -27.76 -24.41 -3.44
N ALA A 7 -28.83 -25.09 -3.90
CA ALA A 7 -29.00 -25.48 -5.30
C ALA A 7 -29.20 -24.24 -6.19
N LEU A 8 -30.11 -23.33 -5.81
CA LEU A 8 -30.34 -22.08 -6.51
C LEU A 8 -29.07 -21.22 -6.58
N MET A 9 -28.28 -21.17 -5.51
CA MET A 9 -27.01 -20.44 -5.50
C MET A 9 -25.98 -21.10 -6.44
N ARG A 10 -25.93 -22.43 -6.52
CA ARG A 10 -25.00 -23.18 -7.38
C ARG A 10 -25.36 -23.15 -8.87
N GLU A 11 -26.63 -23.01 -9.21
CA GLU A 11 -27.14 -22.97 -10.60
C GLU A 11 -27.08 -21.57 -11.23
N ASN A 12 -26.88 -20.52 -10.41
CA ASN A 12 -26.72 -19.16 -10.91
C ASN A 12 -25.22 -18.84 -11.15
N PRO A 13 -24.87 -17.99 -12.13
CA PRO A 13 -23.50 -17.48 -12.31
C PRO A 13 -23.06 -16.51 -11.19
N LEU A 14 -23.99 -16.16 -10.30
CA LEU A 14 -23.84 -15.18 -9.21
C LEU A 14 -22.75 -15.52 -8.16
N PRO A 15 -22.60 -16.75 -7.61
CA PRO A 15 -21.48 -17.09 -6.73
C PRO A 15 -20.12 -16.98 -7.43
N GLY A 16 -20.03 -17.31 -8.72
CA GLY A 16 -18.80 -17.16 -9.50
C GLY A 16 -18.43 -15.69 -9.67
N LEU A 17 -19.42 -14.85 -9.99
CA LEU A 17 -19.25 -13.40 -10.10
C LEU A 17 -18.87 -12.76 -8.75
N ALA A 18 -19.50 -13.22 -7.65
CA ALA A 18 -19.20 -12.77 -6.29
C ALA A 18 -17.78 -13.16 -5.84
N ALA A 19 -17.33 -14.37 -6.17
CA ALA A 19 -15.97 -14.81 -5.90
C ALA A 19 -14.94 -14.02 -6.74
N ALA A 20 -15.25 -13.77 -8.01
CA ALA A 20 -14.39 -12.97 -8.89
C ALA A 20 -14.30 -11.51 -8.42
N SER A 21 -15.42 -10.90 -8.03
CA SER A 21 -15.43 -9.52 -7.53
C SER A 21 -14.70 -9.39 -6.19
N LEU A 22 -14.85 -10.37 -5.29
CA LEU A 22 -14.07 -10.43 -4.05
C LEU A 22 -12.57 -10.56 -4.33
N ASN A 23 -12.17 -11.40 -5.29
CA ASN A 23 -10.76 -11.54 -5.67
C ASN A 23 -10.19 -10.22 -6.22
N VAL A 24 -10.94 -9.52 -7.07
CA VAL A 24 -10.55 -8.18 -7.58
C VAL A 24 -10.43 -7.18 -6.42
N PHE A 25 -11.36 -7.19 -5.47
CA PHE A 25 -11.31 -6.32 -4.30
C PHE A 25 -10.08 -6.59 -3.43
N VAL A 26 -9.78 -7.87 -3.16
CA VAL A 26 -8.59 -8.28 -2.41
C VAL A 26 -7.32 -7.87 -3.15
N ALA A 27 -7.25 -8.07 -4.48
CA ALA A 27 -6.11 -7.63 -5.29
C ALA A 27 -5.92 -6.11 -5.21
N LEU A 28 -6.99 -5.32 -5.33
CA LEU A 28 -6.96 -3.86 -5.17
C LEU A 28 -6.50 -3.45 -3.77
N CYS A 29 -6.97 -4.12 -2.71
CA CYS A 29 -6.53 -3.87 -1.35
C CYS A 29 -5.03 -4.15 -1.17
N LEU A 30 -4.52 -5.27 -1.70
CA LEU A 30 -3.09 -5.61 -1.60
C LEU A 30 -2.22 -4.60 -2.35
N VAL A 31 -2.65 -4.18 -3.55
CA VAL A 31 -1.97 -3.13 -4.32
C VAL A 31 -1.98 -1.82 -3.54
N ALA A 32 -3.13 -1.39 -3.03
CA ALA A 32 -3.25 -0.16 -2.23
C ALA A 32 -2.38 -0.19 -0.97
N LEU A 33 -2.36 -1.31 -0.25
CA LEU A 33 -1.50 -1.50 0.92
C LEU A 33 -0.01 -1.45 0.54
N SER A 34 0.37 -2.08 -0.57
CA SER A 34 1.75 -2.04 -1.07
C SER A 34 2.20 -0.63 -1.42
N LEU A 35 1.35 0.12 -2.14
CA LEU A 35 1.56 1.52 -2.47
C LEU A 35 1.66 2.38 -1.21
N LEU A 36 0.74 2.21 -0.26
CA LEU A 36 0.75 2.93 1.01
C LEU A 36 2.05 2.67 1.76
N LEU A 37 2.48 1.41 1.88
CA LEU A 37 3.74 1.05 2.53
C LEU A 37 4.94 1.69 1.85
N GLY A 38 5.00 1.63 0.51
CA GLY A 38 6.06 2.26 -0.28
C GLY A 38 6.12 3.77 -0.09
N ILE A 39 4.97 4.45 -0.11
CA ILE A 39 4.86 5.88 0.15
C ILE A 39 5.31 6.20 1.58
N THR A 40 4.88 5.43 2.57
CA THR A 40 5.30 5.61 3.96
C THR A 40 6.82 5.49 4.10
N ILE A 41 7.43 4.46 3.51
CA ILE A 41 8.89 4.27 3.53
C ILE A 41 9.60 5.42 2.82
N ALA A 42 9.11 5.83 1.64
CA ALA A 42 9.67 6.96 0.90
C ALA A 42 9.58 8.27 1.69
N MET A 43 8.45 8.52 2.35
CA MET A 43 8.24 9.68 3.23
C MET A 43 9.17 9.66 4.44
N ILE A 44 9.34 8.50 5.09
CA ILE A 44 10.27 8.33 6.21
C ILE A 44 11.71 8.58 5.74
N ALA A 45 12.12 7.96 4.63
CA ALA A 45 13.44 8.17 4.05
C ALA A 45 13.67 9.65 3.66
N TRP A 46 12.66 10.29 3.07
CA TRP A 46 12.68 11.72 2.76
C TRP A 46 12.83 12.58 4.01
N ALA A 47 12.05 12.30 5.05
CA ALA A 47 12.13 12.98 6.33
C ALA A 47 13.51 12.81 6.98
N HIS A 48 14.09 11.61 6.94
CA HIS A 48 15.44 11.36 7.43
C HIS A 48 16.50 12.13 6.63
N THR A 49 16.42 12.20 5.29
CA THR A 49 17.37 13.02 4.53
C THR A 49 17.16 14.52 4.76
N LEU A 50 15.94 14.99 4.99
CA LEU A 50 15.68 16.40 5.33
C LEU A 50 16.21 16.74 6.72
N ALA A 51 15.99 15.86 7.69
CA ALA A 51 16.52 15.98 9.04
C ALA A 51 18.06 15.89 9.02
N ALA A 52 18.67 15.01 8.23
CA ALA A 52 20.12 14.94 8.09
C ALA A 52 20.71 16.17 7.38
N ARG A 53 19.93 16.85 6.52
CA ARG A 53 20.35 18.11 5.86
C ARG A 53 20.29 19.33 6.80
N GLN A 54 19.65 19.26 7.96
CA GLN A 54 19.68 20.31 8.99
C GLN A 54 20.38 19.77 10.26
N PRO A 55 21.60 20.17 10.70
CA PRO A 55 22.45 21.29 10.31
C PRO A 55 23.88 20.83 9.93
N SER A 56 24.24 20.89 8.64
CA SER A 56 25.66 20.81 8.24
C SER A 56 26.07 21.81 7.17
N ALA A 57 25.25 22.83 6.90
CA ALA A 57 25.71 24.07 6.28
C ALA A 57 26.84 24.74 7.11
N VAL A 58 26.99 24.39 8.39
CA VAL A 58 27.99 24.98 9.30
C VAL A 58 29.35 24.26 9.27
N ARG A 59 29.46 23.04 8.70
CA ARG A 59 30.73 22.26 8.74
C ARG A 59 31.52 22.27 7.44
N LEU A 60 30.95 22.77 6.34
CA LEU A 60 31.68 22.95 5.09
C LEU A 60 32.32 24.33 4.96
N GLU A 61 31.77 25.38 5.59
CA GLU A 61 32.38 26.71 5.55
C GLU A 61 33.64 26.82 6.44
N ARG A 62 33.68 26.16 7.61
CA ARG A 62 34.81 26.26 8.53
C ARG A 62 36.08 25.49 8.08
N ARG A 63 35.99 24.61 7.07
CA ARG A 63 37.14 23.79 6.63
C ARG A 63 37.80 24.27 5.34
N THR A 64 37.23 25.27 4.68
CA THR A 64 37.77 25.83 3.42
C THR A 64 38.33 27.25 3.57
N VAL A 65 38.41 27.78 4.79
CA VAL A 65 38.98 29.12 5.08
C VAL A 65 40.05 29.07 6.19
N ALA A 66 40.77 27.95 6.31
CA ALA A 66 41.95 27.84 7.18
C ALA A 66 43.19 27.55 6.34
#